data_AF-A0A5E6NPI1-F1
#
_entry.id   AF-A0A5E6NPI1-F1
#
_cell.length_a   1.000
_cell.length_b   1.000
_cell.length_c   1.000
_cell.angle_alpha   90.00
_cell.angle_beta   90.00
_cell.angle_gamma   90.00
#
_symmetry.space_group_name_H-M   'P 1'
#
loop_
_entity.id
_entity.type
_entity.pdbx_description
1 polymer ?
#
loop_
_entity_poly.entity_id
_entity_poly.type
_entity_poly.pdbx_seq_one_letter_code
_entity_poly.pdbx_strand_id
1 'polypeptide(L)'
;MILSPLTLDLDGDGMVETTSKENSGVYFDHDNNSFAEQSGWVGKDDGLLVFDKNNNGKIDDGSELFGNNTILSNGNKAANGFEALKDLDSNNDGKIDNQDTNFNNLKIWQDKNSDGKLDEGELLSLAQAGVNL
;
A
#
# COMPACT_ATOMS: atom_id res chain seq x y z
N MET A 1 14.14 -6.02 10.67
CA MET A 1 12.69 -6.31 10.73
C MET A 1 12.26 -6.70 9.32
N ILE A 2 11.29 -7.60 9.13
CA ILE A 2 10.73 -7.87 7.80
C ILE A 2 9.53 -6.94 7.65
N LEU A 3 9.45 -6.20 6.55
CA LEU A 3 8.36 -5.27 6.23
C LEU A 3 7.55 -5.90 5.11
N SER A 4 6.23 -5.92 5.26
CA SER A 4 5.34 -6.69 4.39
C SER A 4 4.16 -5.82 3.95
N PRO A 5 4.36 -4.93 2.97
CA PRO A 5 3.25 -4.22 2.37
C PRO A 5 2.29 -5.20 1.67
N LEU A 6 1.03 -4.82 1.57
CA LEU A 6 -0.02 -5.55 0.88
C LEU A 6 -0.05 -5.07 -0.58
N THR A 7 0.17 -6.02 -1.48
CA THR A 7 0.18 -5.80 -2.93
C THR A 7 -1.01 -6.50 -3.59
N LEU A 8 -1.42 -5.99 -4.75
CA LEU A 8 -2.55 -6.49 -5.52
C LEU A 8 -2.13 -6.70 -6.97
N ASP A 9 -2.58 -7.82 -7.52
CA ASP A 9 -2.59 -8.12 -8.95
C ASP A 9 -3.57 -7.15 -9.63
N LEU A 10 -3.08 -6.29 -10.53
CA LEU A 10 -3.92 -5.31 -11.23
C LEU A 10 -4.20 -5.66 -12.69
N ASP A 11 -3.39 -6.50 -13.32
CA ASP A 11 -3.56 -6.86 -14.72
C ASP A 11 -4.35 -8.17 -14.92
N GLY A 12 -4.58 -8.90 -13.82
CA GLY A 12 -5.43 -10.08 -13.73
C GLY A 12 -4.77 -11.33 -14.29
N ASP A 13 -3.44 -11.39 -14.32
CA ASP A 13 -2.70 -12.57 -14.78
C ASP A 13 -2.63 -13.71 -13.75
N GLY A 14 -3.05 -13.43 -12.51
CA GLY A 14 -3.16 -14.39 -11.41
C GLY A 14 -1.96 -14.42 -10.48
N MET A 15 -0.99 -13.53 -10.63
CA MET A 15 0.14 -13.38 -9.73
C MET A 15 0.44 -11.90 -9.45
N VAL A 16 1.29 -11.67 -8.44
CA VAL A 16 1.89 -10.36 -8.20
C VAL A 16 3.36 -10.45 -8.57
N GLU A 17 3.78 -9.62 -9.51
CA GLU A 17 5.16 -9.45 -9.92
C GLU A 17 5.95 -8.72 -8.85
N THR A 18 7.18 -9.18 -8.64
CA THR A 18 8.13 -8.45 -7.80
C THR A 18 9.52 -8.49 -8.41
N THR A 19 10.26 -7.40 -8.22
CA THR A 19 11.69 -7.35 -8.50
C THR A 19 12.46 -7.51 -7.20
N SER A 20 13.49 -8.36 -7.20
CA SER A 20 14.31 -8.56 -6.01
C SER A 20 15.08 -7.29 -5.64
N LYS A 21 15.47 -7.17 -4.36
CA LYS A 21 16.24 -6.04 -3.84
C LYS A 21 17.48 -5.74 -4.66
N GLU A 22 18.18 -6.77 -5.11
CA GLU A 22 19.43 -6.66 -5.88
C GLU A 22 19.22 -6.08 -7.28
N ASN A 23 18.01 -6.20 -7.83
CA ASN A 23 17.68 -5.85 -9.22
C ASN A 23 16.75 -4.64 -9.35
N SER A 24 16.03 -4.24 -8.30
CA SER A 24 15.02 -3.18 -8.38
C SER A 24 15.65 -1.80 -8.62
N GLY A 25 16.75 -1.51 -7.94
CA GLY A 25 17.29 -0.14 -7.87
C GLY A 25 16.41 0.85 -7.09
N VAL A 26 15.31 0.37 -6.48
CA VAL A 26 14.33 1.19 -5.75
C VAL A 26 14.77 1.39 -4.31
N TYR A 27 14.64 2.62 -3.82
CA TYR A 27 14.90 3.01 -2.44
C TYR A 27 13.63 3.61 -1.84
N PHE A 28 13.16 3.07 -0.73
CA PHE A 28 11.96 3.54 -0.05
C PHE A 28 12.12 3.41 1.47
N ASP A 29 11.56 4.35 2.23
CA ASP A 29 11.56 4.31 3.70
C ASP A 29 10.37 3.46 4.17
N HIS A 30 10.59 2.16 4.34
CA HIS A 30 9.52 1.24 4.71
C HIS A 30 9.15 1.26 6.20
N ASP A 31 9.98 1.82 7.08
CA ASP A 31 9.75 1.78 8.53
C ASP A 31 9.53 3.16 9.18
N ASN A 32 9.51 4.23 8.37
CA ASN A 32 9.32 5.61 8.76
C ASN A 32 10.42 6.09 9.74
N ASN A 33 11.67 5.86 9.35
CA ASN A 33 12.86 6.31 10.09
C ASN A 33 13.58 7.50 9.42
N SER A 34 12.99 8.05 8.34
CA SER A 34 13.54 9.10 7.47
C SER A 34 14.77 8.69 6.66
N PHE A 35 14.99 7.39 6.44
CA PHE A 35 16.08 6.84 5.66
C PHE A 35 15.57 5.78 4.68
N ALA A 36 15.63 6.09 3.37
CA ALA A 36 15.21 5.16 2.34
C ALA A 36 16.25 4.06 2.11
N GLU A 37 15.84 2.80 2.21
CA GLU A 37 16.70 1.65 1.93
C GLU A 37 16.36 0.98 0.60
N GLN A 38 17.38 0.38 -0.01
CA GLN A 38 17.17 -0.46 -1.18
C GLN A 38 16.28 -1.66 -0.81
N SER A 39 15.20 -1.84 -1.56
CA SER A 39 14.18 -2.84 -1.29
C SER A 39 13.80 -3.64 -2.53
N GLY A 40 13.26 -4.85 -2.30
CA GLY A 40 12.48 -5.50 -3.36
C GLY A 40 11.21 -4.68 -3.62
N TRP A 41 10.71 -4.71 -4.84
CA TRP A 41 9.63 -3.81 -5.24
C TRP A 41 8.53 -4.53 -6.01
N VAL A 42 7.32 -4.00 -5.92
CA VAL A 42 6.17 -4.45 -6.71
C VAL A 42 6.43 -4.20 -8.20
N GLY A 43 5.92 -5.08 -9.06
CA GLY A 43 5.92 -4.87 -10.50
C GLY A 43 5.17 -3.60 -10.88
N LYS A 44 5.51 -3.02 -12.03
CA LYS A 44 4.87 -1.79 -12.55
C LYS A 44 3.44 -2.01 -13.06
N ASP A 45 3.10 -3.27 -13.32
CA ASP A 45 1.79 -3.78 -13.70
C ASP A 45 0.85 -3.79 -12.50
N ASP A 46 1.39 -4.07 -11.31
CA ASP A 46 0.69 -4.26 -10.05
C ASP A 46 0.65 -3.01 -9.15
N GLY A 47 0.08 -3.15 -7.96
CA GLY A 47 -0.06 -2.03 -7.05
C GLY A 47 0.09 -2.35 -5.57
N LEU A 48 0.47 -1.31 -4.82
CA LEU A 48 0.46 -1.27 -3.36
C LEU A 48 -0.87 -0.68 -2.90
N LEU A 49 -1.48 -1.27 -1.87
CA LEU A 49 -2.60 -0.65 -1.18
C LEU A 49 -2.08 0.42 -0.21
N VAL A 50 -2.60 1.64 -0.34
CA VAL A 50 -2.08 2.81 0.38
C VAL A 50 -3.18 3.71 0.95
N PHE A 51 -2.82 4.49 1.96
CA PHE A 51 -3.60 5.58 2.54
C PHE A 51 -2.63 6.64 3.05
N ASP A 52 -2.67 7.83 2.42
CA ASP A 52 -2.02 9.06 2.91
C ASP A 52 -2.60 9.44 4.29
N LYS A 53 -1.94 8.98 5.36
CA LYS A 53 -2.40 9.15 6.74
C LYS A 53 -2.05 10.52 7.30
N ASN A 54 -1.00 11.14 6.77
CA ASN A 54 -0.51 12.43 7.25
C ASN A 54 -1.10 13.62 6.45
N ASN A 55 -1.87 13.34 5.38
CA ASN A 55 -2.53 14.27 4.46
C ASN A 55 -1.54 15.21 3.76
N ASN A 56 -0.35 14.73 3.40
CA ASN A 56 0.67 15.51 2.68
C ASN A 56 0.52 15.43 1.15
N GLY A 57 -0.42 14.63 0.63
CA GLY A 57 -0.67 14.41 -0.78
C GLY A 57 0.34 13.47 -1.46
N LYS A 58 1.10 12.70 -0.69
CA LYS A 58 2.13 11.76 -1.14
C LYS A 58 1.93 10.41 -0.48
N ILE A 59 2.68 9.43 -0.97
CA ILE A 59 2.96 8.18 -0.28
C ILE A 59 4.48 8.14 -0.17
N ASP A 60 5.02 8.52 0.98
CA ASP A 60 6.47 8.75 1.13
C ASP A 60 7.14 7.88 2.19
N ASP A 61 6.36 7.15 3.00
CA ASP A 61 6.91 6.15 3.91
C ASP A 61 5.97 4.96 4.17
N GLY A 62 6.50 3.93 4.81
CA GLY A 62 5.78 2.68 5.08
C GLY A 62 4.64 2.76 6.09
N SER A 63 4.43 3.89 6.75
CA SER A 63 3.24 4.11 7.61
C SER A 63 1.96 4.33 6.79
N GLU A 64 2.12 4.66 5.51
CA GLU A 64 1.05 4.92 4.53
C GLU A 64 0.78 3.70 3.63
N LEU A 65 1.65 2.69 3.67
CA LEU A 65 1.42 1.39 3.07
C LEU A 65 0.60 0.50 4.01
N PHE A 66 -0.34 -0.27 3.46
CA PHE A 66 -1.01 -1.33 4.23
C PHE A 66 -0.05 -2.49 4.45
N GLY A 67 0.14 -2.92 5.70
CA GLY A 67 1.10 -3.96 6.03
C GLY A 67 1.33 -4.09 7.52
N ASN A 68 2.40 -4.78 7.91
CA ASN A 68 2.79 -4.91 9.32
C ASN A 68 3.39 -3.62 9.93
N ASN A 69 3.61 -2.58 9.12
CA ASN A 69 4.03 -1.26 9.60
C ASN A 69 2.84 -0.30 9.81
N THR A 70 1.63 -0.68 9.42
CA THR A 70 0.42 0.12 9.63
C THR A 70 0.09 0.21 11.11
N ILE A 71 -0.10 1.44 11.62
CA ILE A 71 -0.65 1.68 12.96
C ILE A 71 -2.18 1.56 12.91
N LEU A 72 -2.71 0.65 13.74
CA LEU A 72 -4.14 0.41 13.93
C LEU A 72 -4.77 1.50 14.80
N SER A 73 -6.10 1.56 14.82
CA SER A 73 -6.91 2.46 15.66
C SER A 73 -6.58 2.36 17.16
N ASN A 74 -6.09 1.20 17.61
CA ASN A 74 -5.66 0.97 18.99
C ASN A 74 -4.22 1.43 19.31
N GLY A 75 -3.50 1.99 18.33
CA GLY A 75 -2.14 2.50 18.47
C GLY A 75 -1.02 1.45 18.32
N ASN A 76 -1.35 0.16 18.15
CA ASN A 76 -0.37 -0.89 17.89
C ASN A 76 -0.11 -1.07 16.39
N LYS A 77 1.03 -1.67 16.04
CA LYS A 77 1.28 -2.13 14.66
C LYS A 77 0.42 -3.35 14.33
N ALA A 78 -0.08 -3.39 13.10
CA ALA A 78 -0.79 -4.56 12.59
C ALA A 78 0.13 -5.78 12.52
N ALA A 79 -0.42 -6.99 12.70
CA ALA A 79 0.35 -8.21 12.51
C ALA A 79 0.69 -8.46 11.02
N ASN A 80 -0.17 -7.98 10.11
CA ASN A 80 -0.05 -8.06 8.66
C ASN A 80 -1.04 -7.09 7.97
N GLY A 81 -1.00 -7.00 6.64
CA GLY A 81 -1.88 -6.12 5.86
C GLY A 81 -3.38 -6.44 5.94
N PHE A 82 -3.76 -7.70 6.20
CA PHE A 82 -5.17 -8.06 6.35
C PHE A 82 -5.76 -7.62 7.69
N GLU A 83 -4.97 -7.68 8.76
CA GLU A 83 -5.35 -7.09 10.05
C GLU A 83 -5.43 -5.56 9.95
N ALA A 84 -4.55 -4.93 9.16
CA ALA A 84 -4.62 -3.51 8.88
C ALA A 84 -5.90 -3.12 8.10
N LEU A 85 -6.30 -3.93 7.11
CA LEU A 85 -7.57 -3.75 6.40
C LEU A 85 -8.78 -3.90 7.34
N LYS A 86 -8.78 -4.93 8.18
CA LYS A 86 -9.89 -5.18 9.11
C LYS A 86 -10.15 -4.02 10.07
N ASP A 87 -9.12 -3.28 10.46
CA ASP A 87 -9.27 -2.10 11.31
C ASP A 87 -10.00 -0.93 10.61
N LEU A 88 -10.13 -0.96 9.28
CA LEU A 88 -10.94 -0.01 8.51
C LEU A 88 -12.43 -0.39 8.40
N ASP A 89 -12.81 -1.63 8.71
CA ASP A 89 -14.19 -2.11 8.72
C ASP A 89 -14.95 -1.45 9.89
N SER A 90 -15.50 -0.28 9.62
CA SER A 90 -16.10 0.60 10.61
C SER A 90 -17.51 0.15 10.99
N ASN A 91 -18.19 -0.61 10.12
CA ASN A 91 -19.52 -1.14 10.37
C ASN A 91 -19.48 -2.60 10.89
N ASN A 92 -18.31 -3.23 10.90
CA ASN A 92 -18.04 -4.62 11.32
C ASN A 92 -18.82 -5.67 10.53
N ASP A 93 -19.05 -5.45 9.23
CA ASP A 93 -19.77 -6.38 8.36
C ASP A 93 -18.85 -7.38 7.62
N GLY A 94 -17.53 -7.24 7.81
CA GLY A 94 -16.50 -8.08 7.22
C GLY A 94 -16.11 -7.70 5.80
N LYS A 95 -16.54 -6.54 5.31
CA LYS A 95 -16.16 -5.98 4.00
C LYS A 95 -15.49 -4.64 4.19
N ILE A 96 -14.69 -4.25 3.20
CA ILE A 96 -14.11 -2.91 3.12
C ILE A 96 -14.73 -2.25 1.90
N ASP A 97 -15.82 -1.52 2.12
CA ASP A 97 -16.63 -0.94 1.04
C ASP A 97 -17.06 0.51 1.33
N ASN A 98 -17.85 1.09 0.42
CA ASN A 98 -18.26 2.50 0.54
C ASN A 98 -19.15 2.83 1.74
N GLN A 99 -19.56 1.83 2.52
CA GLN A 99 -20.24 2.00 3.80
C GLN A 99 -19.24 2.28 4.93
N ASP A 100 -17.94 2.10 4.69
CA ASP A 100 -16.90 2.41 5.65
C ASP A 100 -16.44 3.87 5.62
N THR A 101 -16.22 4.41 6.81
CA THR A 101 -15.91 5.84 7.02
C THR A 101 -14.68 6.29 6.22
N ASN A 102 -13.66 5.42 6.10
CA ASN A 102 -12.39 5.76 5.47
C ASN A 102 -12.19 5.12 4.09
N PHE A 103 -13.19 4.44 3.53
CA PHE A 103 -13.05 3.70 2.27
C PHE A 103 -12.55 4.59 1.11
N ASN A 104 -13.07 5.80 0.99
CA ASN A 104 -12.71 6.71 -0.10
C ASN A 104 -11.26 7.22 -0.03
N ASN A 105 -10.60 7.05 1.11
CA ASN A 105 -9.19 7.42 1.30
C ASN A 105 -8.25 6.30 0.84
N LEU A 106 -8.74 5.07 0.67
CA LEU A 106 -7.97 3.98 0.09
C LEU A 106 -7.64 4.28 -1.37
N LYS A 107 -6.38 4.06 -1.73
CA LYS A 107 -5.84 4.19 -3.07
C LYS A 107 -4.96 2.99 -3.41
N ILE A 108 -4.70 2.84 -4.70
CA ILE A 108 -3.67 1.95 -5.23
C ILE A 108 -2.54 2.81 -5.76
N TRP A 109 -1.32 2.56 -5.30
CA TRP A 109 -0.13 3.12 -5.91
C TRP A 109 0.45 2.10 -6.90
N GLN A 110 0.33 2.41 -8.19
CA GLN A 110 0.98 1.69 -9.29
C GLN A 110 2.20 2.50 -9.71
N ASP A 111 3.38 2.09 -9.23
CA ASP A 111 4.67 2.70 -9.57
C ASP A 111 5.09 2.27 -10.99
N LYS A 112 4.71 3.08 -11.98
CA LYS A 112 4.79 2.74 -13.42
C LYS A 112 6.22 2.79 -13.93
N ASN A 113 7.06 3.61 -13.31
CA ASN A 113 8.45 3.78 -13.70
C ASN A 113 9.41 2.99 -12.78
N SER A 114 8.90 2.40 -11.69
CA SER A 114 9.64 1.61 -10.71
C SER A 114 10.78 2.40 -10.07
N ASP A 115 10.52 3.64 -9.64
CA ASP A 115 11.51 4.51 -9.00
C ASP A 115 11.29 4.72 -7.49
N GLY A 116 10.20 4.16 -6.93
CA GLY A 116 9.84 4.24 -5.52
C GLY A 116 9.34 5.61 -5.08
N LYS A 117 8.90 6.47 -6.00
CA LYS A 117 8.30 7.76 -5.69
C LYS A 117 6.93 7.86 -6.34
N LEU A 118 6.02 8.51 -5.64
CA LEU A 118 4.71 8.76 -6.21
C LEU A 118 4.78 9.88 -7.26
N ASP A 119 4.62 9.52 -8.52
CA ASP A 119 4.53 10.46 -9.63
C ASP A 119 3.08 10.74 -10.09
N GLU A 120 2.91 11.77 -10.92
CA GLU A 120 1.61 12.11 -11.50
C GLU A 120 1.05 10.94 -12.33
N GLY A 121 -0.17 10.51 -12.00
CA GLY A 121 -0.85 9.42 -12.69
C GLY A 121 -0.54 8.02 -12.16
N GLU A 122 0.18 7.91 -11.05
CA GLU A 122 0.48 6.63 -10.37
C GLU A 122 -0.44 6.33 -9.19
N LEU A 123 -1.16 7.34 -8.69
CA LEU A 123 -2.16 7.16 -7.63
C LEU A 123 -3.55 6.94 -8.23
N LEU A 124 -4.11 5.76 -8.02
CA LEU A 124 -5.42 5.35 -8.52
C LEU A 124 -6.41 5.20 -7.36
N SER A 125 -7.67 5.57 -7.57
CA SER A 125 -8.75 5.05 -6.72
C SER A 125 -8.92 3.54 -6.94
N LEU A 126 -9.48 2.84 -5.95
CA LEU A 126 -9.81 1.41 -6.07
C LEU A 126 -10.64 1.12 -7.34
N ALA A 127 -11.63 1.97 -7.63
CA ALA A 127 -12.46 1.83 -8.82
C ALA A 127 -11.68 2.03 -10.14
N GLN A 128 -10.72 2.97 -10.20
CA GLN A 128 -9.85 3.14 -11.37
C GLN A 128 -8.91 1.95 -11.58
N ALA A 129 -8.50 1.30 -10.50
CA ALA A 129 -7.69 0.09 -10.52
C ALA A 129 -8.51 -1.20 -10.72
N GLY A 130 -9.84 -1.13 -10.74
CA GLY A 130 -10.71 -2.31 -10.84
C GLY A 130 -10.75 -3.19 -9.58
N VAL A 131 -10.30 -2.66 -8.44
CA VAL A 131 -10.17 -3.40 -7.17
C VAL A 131 -11.45 -3.31 -6.34
N ASN A 132 -11.87 -4.46 -5.79
CA ASN A 132 -12.87 -4.56 -4.73
C ASN A 132 -12.26 -5.34 -3.56
N LEU A 133 -12.48 -4.87 -2.33
CA LEU A 133 -11.90 -5.43 -1.11
C LEU A 133 -12.94 -6.16 -0.25
#